data_AF-A0A914NZ52-F1
#
_entry.id   AF-A0A914NZ52-F1
#
_cell.length_a   1.000
_cell.length_b   1.000
_cell.length_c   1.000
_cell.angle_alpha   90.00
_cell.angle_beta   90.00
_cell.angle_gamma   90.00
#
_symmetry.space_group_name_H-M   'P 1'
#
loop_
_entity.id
_entity.type
_entity.pdbx_description
1 polymer ?
#
loop_
_entity_poly.entity_id
_entity_poly.type
_entity_poly.pdbx_seq_one_letter_code
_entity_poly.pdbx_strand_id
1 'polypeptide(L)'
;MPSRGSKLLPFSLTKIVRKNEYFFKVIGSECAEEYVVAHETGHALGFWHTHQRPDRERYISINWRNVLEEATASFMPFRSMLQAFAIKQVSGRRSPYDYGSLMHYHAVN
;
A
#
# COMPACT_ATOMS: atom_id res chain seq x y z
N MET A 1 -33.29 19.78 29.97
CA MET A 1 -32.15 19.76 29.04
C MET A 1 -31.19 18.64 29.43
N PRO A 2 -30.99 17.63 28.58
CA PRO A 2 -29.73 16.89 28.54
C PRO A 2 -29.09 16.94 27.13
N SER A 3 -27.76 16.99 27.13
CA SER A 3 -26.86 17.21 25.99
C SER A 3 -26.68 15.98 25.09
N ARG A 4 -26.47 16.28 23.81
CA ARG A 4 -26.46 15.38 22.64
C ARG A 4 -25.42 14.26 22.72
N GLY A 5 -25.84 13.08 22.27
CA GLY A 5 -25.01 11.90 22.10
C GLY A 5 -23.96 12.04 20.99
N SER A 6 -22.79 11.46 21.25
CA SER A 6 -21.76 11.18 20.26
C SER A 6 -22.22 10.05 19.35
N LYS A 7 -22.59 10.40 18.12
CA LYS A 7 -22.75 9.44 17.03
C LYS A 7 -21.40 8.77 16.78
N LEU A 8 -21.32 7.47 17.01
CA LEU A 8 -20.23 6.62 16.54
C LEU A 8 -20.19 6.72 15.00
N LEU A 9 -19.10 7.24 14.44
CA LEU A 9 -18.85 7.22 13.00
C LEU A 9 -18.62 5.75 12.55
N PRO A 10 -19.14 5.33 11.38
CA PRO A 10 -18.98 3.96 10.93
C PRO A 10 -17.58 3.76 10.36
N PHE A 11 -16.66 3.24 11.17
CA PHE A 11 -15.37 2.73 10.68
C PHE A 11 -15.62 1.37 10.01
N SER A 12 -15.30 1.23 8.72
CA SER A 12 -15.34 -0.06 8.03
C SER A 12 -14.02 -0.81 8.27
N LEU A 13 -14.03 -1.70 9.25
CA LEU A 13 -12.90 -2.59 9.54
C LEU A 13 -12.94 -3.76 8.57
N THR A 14 -12.03 -3.78 7.59
CA THR A 14 -11.85 -4.97 6.75
C THR A 14 -10.97 -5.96 7.50
N LYS A 15 -11.56 -7.09 7.92
CA LYS A 15 -10.85 -8.17 8.62
C LYS A 15 -10.22 -9.10 7.59
N ILE A 16 -8.90 -9.26 7.62
CA ILE A 16 -8.18 -10.22 6.77
C ILE A 16 -7.57 -11.28 7.67
N VAL A 17 -7.94 -12.54 7.46
CA VAL A 17 -7.59 -13.67 8.33
C VAL A 17 -6.32 -14.35 7.85
N ARG A 18 -5.29 -14.42 8.69
CA ARG A 18 -4.21 -15.40 8.62
C ARG A 18 -4.28 -16.24 9.89
N LYS A 19 -4.19 -17.58 9.78
CA LYS A 19 -4.44 -18.54 10.86
C LYS A 19 -3.97 -18.03 12.25
N ASN A 20 -4.95 -17.70 13.10
CA ASN A 20 -4.84 -17.31 14.51
C ASN A 20 -4.13 -16.00 14.87
N GLU A 21 -3.89 -15.09 13.92
CA GLU A 21 -3.50 -13.70 14.20
C GLU A 21 -4.31 -12.70 13.35
N TYR A 22 -4.87 -11.68 13.99
CA TYR A 22 -5.66 -10.66 13.31
C TYR A 22 -4.73 -9.52 12.86
N PHE A 23 -4.66 -9.29 11.55
CA PHE A 23 -4.08 -8.06 11.00
C PHE A 23 -5.23 -7.11 10.66
N PHE A 24 -5.25 -5.96 11.33
CA PHE A 24 -6.26 -4.95 11.13
C PHE A 24 -5.75 -3.91 10.13
N LYS A 25 -6.42 -3.79 8.99
CA LYS A 25 -6.31 -2.60 8.14
C LYS A 25 -7.51 -1.71 8.43
N VAL A 26 -7.24 -0.47 8.85
CA VAL A 26 -8.28 0.55 9.04
C VAL A 26 -8.49 1.26 7.71
N ILE A 27 -9.72 1.22 7.20
CA ILE A 27 -10.14 2.01 6.03
C ILE A 27 -11.13 3.06 6.57
N GLY A 28 -10.74 4.34 6.47
CA GLY A 28 -11.61 5.44 6.85
C GLY A 28 -12.83 5.54 5.92
N SER A 29 -13.91 6.19 6.37
CA SER A 29 -15.13 6.37 5.56
C SER A 29 -14.88 7.06 4.23
N GLU A 30 -13.94 8.02 4.20
CA GLU A 30 -13.52 8.76 3.00
C GLU A 30 -12.65 7.93 2.04
N CYS A 31 -12.24 6.73 2.46
CA CYS A 31 -11.37 5.84 1.70
C CYS A 31 -12.07 4.51 1.37
N ALA A 32 -13.38 4.40 1.57
CA ALA A 32 -14.16 3.17 1.38
C ALA A 32 -14.54 2.91 -0.10
N GLU A 33 -13.74 3.41 -1.04
CA GLU A 33 -13.88 3.14 -2.47
C GLU A 33 -13.41 1.72 -2.79
N GLU A 34 -14.06 1.05 -3.75
CA GLU A 34 -13.77 -0.34 -4.12
C GLU A 34 -12.27 -0.54 -4.45
N TYR A 35 -11.68 0.40 -5.19
CA TYR A 35 -10.27 0.43 -5.51
C TYR A 35 -9.37 0.40 -4.26
N VAL A 36 -9.70 1.20 -3.24
CA VAL A 36 -8.88 1.31 -2.03
C VAL A 36 -8.97 0.02 -1.23
N VAL A 37 -10.18 -0.55 -1.09
CA VAL A 37 -10.36 -1.84 -0.40
C VAL A 37 -9.55 -2.94 -1.10
N ALA A 38 -9.57 -2.99 -2.43
CA ALA A 38 -8.81 -3.96 -3.22
C ALA A 38 -7.29 -3.76 -3.07
N HIS A 39 -6.81 -2.51 -3.15
CA HIS A 39 -5.40 -2.15 -2.94
C HIS A 39 -4.90 -2.62 -1.57
N GLU A 40 -5.67 -2.34 -0.52
CA GLU A 40 -5.30 -2.68 0.84
C GLU A 40 -5.39 -4.18 1.15
N THR A 41 -6.32 -4.86 0.49
CA THR A 41 -6.36 -6.33 0.50
C THR A 41 -5.11 -6.90 -0.17
N GLY A 42 -4.62 -6.30 -1.25
CA GLY A 42 -3.35 -6.63 -1.89
C GLY A 42 -2.18 -6.56 -0.92
N HIS A 43 -2.06 -5.48 -0.15
CA HIS A 43 -1.04 -5.36 0.90
C HIS A 43 -1.12 -6.46 1.95
N ALA A 44 -2.32 -6.81 2.42
CA ALA A 44 -2.49 -7.87 3.41
C ALA A 44 -2.14 -9.27 2.87
N LEU A 45 -2.30 -9.49 1.56
CA LEU A 45 -1.84 -10.71 0.88
C LEU A 45 -0.31 -10.74 0.66
N GLY A 46 0.38 -9.63 0.90
CA GLY A 46 1.84 -9.50 0.79
C GLY A 46 2.31 -8.84 -0.51
N PHE A 47 1.43 -8.20 -1.27
CA PHE A 47 1.82 -7.38 -2.41
C PHE A 47 2.35 -6.02 -1.96
N TRP A 48 3.36 -5.54 -2.68
CA TRP A 48 3.99 -4.24 -2.47
C TRP A 48 3.74 -3.35 -3.68
N HIS A 49 3.98 -2.06 -3.51
CA HIS A 49 3.74 -1.13 -4.60
C HIS A 49 4.57 -1.46 -5.84
N THR A 50 3.94 -1.36 -7.00
CA THR A 50 4.57 -1.68 -8.29
C THR A 50 5.75 -0.75 -8.59
N HIS A 51 5.69 0.52 -8.16
CA HIS A 51 6.80 1.47 -8.25
C HIS A 51 7.95 1.19 -7.25
N GLN A 52 7.80 0.23 -6.32
CA GLN A 52 8.89 -0.19 -5.43
C GLN A 52 9.60 -1.45 -5.92
N ARG A 53 9.23 -1.96 -7.10
CA ARG A 53 9.92 -3.09 -7.72
C ARG A 53 11.42 -2.78 -7.92
N PRO A 54 12.30 -3.79 -7.79
CA PRO A 54 13.74 -3.63 -8.01
C PRO A 54 14.11 -3.18 -9.42
N ASP A 55 13.23 -3.43 -10.39
CA ASP A 55 13.47 -3.16 -11.80
C ASP A 55 12.70 -1.96 -12.35
N ARG A 56 12.07 -1.17 -11.48
CA ARG A 56 11.26 0.00 -11.83
C ARG A 56 11.99 1.04 -12.69
N GLU A 57 13.30 1.17 -12.51
CA GLU A 57 14.10 2.23 -13.15
C GLU A 57 14.17 2.04 -14.67
N ARG A 58 13.77 0.86 -15.17
CA ARG A 58 13.61 0.57 -16.60
C ARG A 58 12.27 1.05 -17.17
N TYR A 59 11.32 1.45 -16.32
CA TYR A 59 9.91 1.69 -16.68
C TYR A 59 9.41 3.06 -16.25
N ILE A 60 9.89 3.58 -15.11
CA ILE A 60 9.48 4.86 -14.54
C ILE A 60 10.70 5.65 -14.04
N SER A 61 10.56 6.97 -14.02
CA SER A 61 11.46 7.89 -13.32
C SER A 61 10.71 8.60 -12.20
N ILE A 62 11.37 8.79 -11.06
CA ILE A 62 10.82 9.54 -9.94
C ILE A 62 11.46 10.93 -9.98
N ASN A 63 10.64 11.98 -10.11
CA ASN A 63 11.11 13.34 -9.96
C ASN A 63 11.27 13.69 -8.47
N TRP A 64 12.45 13.44 -7.93
CA TRP A 64 12.76 13.65 -6.51
C TRP A 64 12.57 15.10 -6.03
N ARG A 65 12.58 16.09 -6.93
CA ARG A 65 12.30 17.49 -6.57
C ARG A 65 10.85 17.72 -6.14
N ASN A 66 9.94 16.85 -6.56
CA ASN A 66 8.52 16.90 -6.24
C ASN A 66 8.15 15.94 -5.10
N VAL A 67 9.13 15.24 -4.52
CA VAL A 67 8.93 14.33 -3.40
C VAL A 67 9.29 15.08 -2.11
N LEU A 68 8.34 15.15 -1.19
CA LEU A 68 8.60 15.65 0.16
C LEU A 68 9.69 14.81 0.82
N GLU A 69 10.62 15.44 1.54
CA GLU A 69 11.79 14.76 2.12
C GLU A 69 11.35 13.60 3.04
N GLU A 70 10.34 13.84 3.86
CA GLU A 70 9.70 12.86 4.75
C GLU A 70 9.02 11.69 4.01
N ALA A 71 8.68 11.85 2.74
CA ALA A 71 8.01 10.83 1.92
C ALA A 71 8.99 9.99 1.09
N THR A 72 10.28 10.33 1.07
CA THR A 72 11.32 9.68 0.24
C THR A 72 11.35 8.16 0.44
N ALA A 73 11.17 7.68 1.66
CA ALA A 73 11.17 6.25 1.99
C ALA A 73 10.06 5.46 1.26
N SER A 74 8.90 6.07 1.01
CA SER A 74 7.77 5.47 0.28
C SER A 74 8.06 5.20 -1.19
N PHE A 75 9.09 5.87 -1.73
CA PHE A 75 9.55 5.71 -3.11
C PHE A 75 10.82 4.86 -3.20
N MET A 76 11.40 4.36 -2.10
CA MET A 76 12.57 3.49 -2.14
C MET A 76 12.21 2.06 -2.61
N PRO A 77 13.13 1.33 -3.28
CA PRO A 77 12.86 -0.04 -3.71
C PRO A 77 12.64 -0.95 -2.49
N PHE A 78 11.67 -1.85 -2.59
CA PHE A 78 11.28 -2.69 -1.47
C PHE A 78 12.38 -3.69 -1.05
N ARG A 79 13.30 -4.03 -1.97
CA ARG A 79 14.51 -4.83 -1.65
C ARG A 79 15.36 -4.18 -0.56
N SER A 80 15.48 -2.86 -0.53
CA SER A 80 16.26 -2.14 0.47
C SER A 80 15.69 -2.36 1.87
N MET A 81 14.36 -2.44 2.00
CA MET A 81 13.69 -2.71 3.27
C MET A 81 13.82 -4.18 3.69
N LEU A 82 13.55 -5.13 2.80
CA LEU A 82 13.60 -6.55 3.17
C LEU A 82 15.01 -7.05 3.48
N GLN A 83 16.03 -6.49 2.82
CA GLN A 83 17.42 -6.82 3.11
C GLN A 83 17.82 -6.38 4.53
N ALA A 84 17.28 -5.25 5.02
CA ALA A 84 17.48 -4.80 6.39
C ALA A 84 16.88 -5.78 7.43
N PHE A 85 15.83 -6.52 7.07
CA PHE A 85 15.16 -7.50 7.94
C PHE A 85 15.51 -8.97 7.61
N ALA A 86 16.50 -9.22 6.73
CA ALA A 86 16.90 -10.55 6.26
C ALA A 86 15.76 -11.40 5.65
N ILE A 87 14.71 -10.76 5.12
CA ILE A 87 13.57 -11.45 4.50
C ILE A 87 13.86 -11.70 3.02
N LYS A 88 13.71 -12.96 2.58
CA LYS A 88 13.86 -13.31 1.16
C LYS A 88 12.59 -12.98 0.37
N GLN A 89 12.74 -12.14 -0.65
CA GLN A 89 11.75 -11.98 -1.71
C GLN A 89 11.55 -13.30 -2.45
N VAL A 90 10.35 -13.86 -2.42
CA VAL A 90 9.97 -15.00 -3.25
C VAL A 90 9.12 -14.48 -4.41
N SER A 91 9.75 -13.95 -5.47
CA SER A 91 9.02 -13.67 -6.72
C SER A 91 9.18 -14.86 -7.67
N GLY A 92 8.29 -15.85 -7.56
CA GLY A 92 8.34 -17.09 -8.36
C GLY A 92 8.09 -16.90 -9.85
N ARG A 93 7.54 -15.77 -10.29
CA ARG A 93 7.35 -15.40 -11.71
C ARG A 93 7.60 -13.90 -11.90
N ARG A 94 8.47 -13.53 -12.83
CA ARG A 94 8.63 -12.15 -13.27
C ARG A 94 7.45 -11.77 -14.16
N SER A 95 6.37 -11.29 -13.56
CA SER A 95 5.31 -10.61 -14.33
C SER A 95 5.89 -9.34 -14.97
N PRO A 96 5.45 -8.97 -16.20
CA PRO A 96 5.79 -7.68 -16.80
C PRO A 96 5.49 -6.50 -15.86
N TYR A 97 6.11 -5.35 -16.12
CA TYR A 97 5.77 -4.13 -15.39
C TYR A 97 4.39 -3.65 -15.85
N ASP A 98 3.48 -3.43 -14.90
CA ASP A 98 2.09 -3.07 -15.17
C ASP A 98 1.79 -1.69 -14.58
N TYR A 99 1.65 -0.69 -15.45
CA TYR A 99 1.31 0.68 -15.08
C TYR A 99 -0.14 0.82 -14.58
N GLY A 100 -1.03 -0.09 -14.99
CA GLY A 100 -2.43 -0.14 -14.55
C GLY A 100 -2.64 -0.99 -13.29
N SER A 101 -1.56 -1.48 -12.68
CA SER A 101 -1.64 -2.29 -11.47
C SER A 101 -2.34 -1.52 -10.36
N LEU A 102 -3.27 -2.18 -9.67
CA LEU A 102 -3.91 -1.64 -8.45
C LEU A 102 -2.88 -1.21 -7.40
N MET A 103 -1.66 -1.75 -7.43
CA MET A 103 -0.59 -1.43 -6.49
C MET A 103 0.36 -0.33 -7.01
N HIS A 104 0.10 0.28 -8.16
CA HIS A 104 0.93 1.36 -8.70
C HIS A 104 0.41 2.73 -8.23
N TYR A 105 1.28 3.59 -7.70
CA TYR A 105 0.89 4.97 -7.40
C TYR A 105 0.52 5.74 -8.67
N HIS A 106 -0.53 6.54 -8.61
CA HIS A 106 -0.87 7.45 -9.70
C HIS A 106 0.17 8.56 -9.84
N ALA A 107 0.50 8.90 -11.08
CA ALA A 107 1.27 10.10 -11.35
C ALA A 107 0.41 11.32 -11.01
N VAL A 108 1.00 12.26 -10.28
CA VAL A 108 0.44 13.61 -10.09
C VAL A 108 1.05 14.53 -11.14
N ASN A 109 0.23 15.38 -11.74
CA ASN A 109 0.61 16.28 -12.81
C ASN A 109 0.84 17.70 -12.28
#